data_AF-A0A5C6UH88-F1
#
_entry.id   AF-A0A5C6UH88-F1
#
_cell.length_a   1.000
_cell.length_b   1.000
_cell.length_c   1.000
_cell.angle_alpha   90.00
_cell.angle_beta   90.00
_cell.angle_gamma   90.00
#
_symmetry.space_group_name_H-M   'P 1'
#
loop_
_entity.id
_entity.type
_entity.pdbx_description
1 polymer ?
#
loop_
_entity_poly.entity_id
_entity_poly.type
_entity_poly.pdbx_seq_one_letter_code
_entity_poly.pdbx_strand_id
1 'polypeptide(L)'
;MTLAFAGYAAVFDVVDRAGDVARAGAFADAAPVPLLWQHRGGPVGVLSAVGEDARGLRVEGVIEDPGLADAVRRGAVAGLSVGYRPVTVRRGARRELLRVDLVEVSLVAVPMQRLARVDIITPLTTPAEAGAQLG
;
A
#
# COMPACT_ATOMS: atom_id res chain seq x y z
N MET A 1 5.83 -15.06 11.46
CA MET A 1 4.58 -15.28 10.72
C MET A 1 4.49 -14.25 9.62
N THR A 2 4.16 -14.66 8.40
CA THR A 2 3.86 -13.73 7.31
C THR A 2 2.39 -13.33 7.37
N LEU A 3 2.04 -12.16 6.83
CA LEU A 3 0.67 -11.63 6.85
C LEU A 3 0.26 -11.22 5.44
N ALA A 4 -0.78 -11.84 4.90
CA ALA A 4 -1.39 -11.35 3.67
C ALA A 4 -2.24 -10.13 3.98
N PHE A 5 -2.26 -9.16 3.06
CA PHE A 5 -3.03 -7.93 3.22
C PHE A 5 -3.60 -7.44 1.90
N ALA A 6 -4.64 -6.62 2.00
CA ALA A 6 -5.13 -5.80 0.91
C ALA A 6 -5.55 -4.42 1.42
N GLY A 7 -5.47 -3.41 0.56
CA GLY A 7 -5.82 -2.05 0.94
C GLY A 7 -5.63 -1.04 -0.19
N TYR A 8 -5.90 0.22 0.10
CA TYR A 8 -5.74 1.31 -0.85
C TYR A 8 -4.47 2.09 -0.55
N ALA A 9 -3.55 2.15 -1.51
CA ALA A 9 -2.32 2.92 -1.39
C ALA A 9 -2.50 4.39 -1.78
N ALA A 10 -3.54 4.68 -2.56
CA ALA A 10 -4.07 6.01 -2.83
C ALA A 10 -5.57 5.93 -3.13
N VAL A 11 -6.33 6.92 -2.70
CA VAL A 11 -7.77 7.11 -2.99
C VAL A 11 -7.91 8.29 -3.93
N PHE A 12 -8.72 8.15 -4.98
CA PHE A 12 -8.89 9.21 -5.96
C PHE A 12 -9.68 10.39 -5.40
N ASP A 13 -9.39 11.57 -5.94
CA ASP A 13 -10.13 12.81 -5.69
C ASP A 13 -10.09 13.28 -4.23
N VAL A 14 -9.18 12.71 -3.44
CA VAL A 14 -8.94 13.06 -2.04
C VAL A 14 -7.55 13.67 -1.89
N VAL A 15 -7.51 14.87 -1.31
CA VAL A 15 -6.25 15.56 -1.05
C VAL A 15 -5.42 14.82 0.00
N ASP A 16 -4.13 14.67 -0.27
CA ASP A 16 -3.14 14.27 0.73
C ASP A 16 -2.66 15.47 1.58
N ARG A 17 -1.72 15.21 2.49
CA ARG A 17 -1.11 16.24 3.35
C ARG A 17 -0.14 17.17 2.64
N ALA A 18 0.40 16.76 1.48
CA ALA A 18 1.26 17.60 0.65
C ALA A 18 0.45 18.55 -0.25
N GLY A 19 -0.87 18.34 -0.37
CA GLY A 19 -1.77 19.13 -1.19
C GLY A 19 -2.07 18.52 -2.55
N ASP A 20 -1.59 17.30 -2.82
CA ASP A 20 -1.83 16.60 -4.08
C ASP A 20 -3.16 15.86 -4.09
N VAL A 21 -3.70 15.71 -5.29
CA VAL A 21 -4.88 14.87 -5.55
C VAL A 21 -4.55 13.91 -6.69
N ALA A 22 -4.60 12.61 -6.43
CA ALA A 22 -4.56 11.61 -7.48
C ALA A 22 -5.92 11.53 -8.18
N ARG A 23 -5.94 11.55 -9.51
CA ARG A 23 -7.16 11.34 -10.32
C ARG A 23 -7.22 9.90 -10.78
N ALA A 24 -8.42 9.41 -11.08
CA ALA A 24 -8.59 8.12 -11.76
C ALA A 24 -7.79 8.13 -13.09
N GLY A 25 -7.11 7.02 -13.39
CA GLY A 25 -6.17 6.90 -14.50
C GLY A 25 -4.73 7.31 -14.15
N ALA A 26 -4.48 7.90 -12.98
CA ALA A 26 -3.13 8.32 -12.60
C ALA A 26 -2.14 7.16 -12.49
N PHE A 27 -2.62 5.97 -12.15
CA PHE A 27 -1.86 4.74 -12.00
C PHE A 27 -2.29 3.66 -13.02
N ALA A 28 -2.86 4.06 -14.16
CA ALA A 28 -3.34 3.11 -15.18
C ALA A 28 -2.24 2.13 -15.67
N ASP A 29 -0.98 2.58 -15.66
CA ASP A 29 0.18 1.79 -16.07
C ASP A 29 0.88 1.09 -14.89
N ALA A 30 0.30 1.11 -13.69
CA ALA A 30 0.93 0.54 -12.50
C ALA A 30 1.07 -0.98 -12.60
N ALA A 31 2.22 -1.46 -12.16
CA ALA A 31 2.55 -2.88 -12.02
C ALA A 31 3.03 -3.14 -10.58
N PRO A 32 3.19 -4.41 -10.18
CA PRO A 32 3.82 -4.74 -8.90
C PRO A 32 5.18 -4.05 -8.75
N VAL A 33 5.31 -3.32 -7.64
CA VAL A 33 6.51 -2.60 -7.22
C VAL A 33 6.97 -3.12 -5.85
N PRO A 34 8.19 -2.80 -5.40
CA PRO A 34 8.63 -3.17 -4.06
C PRO A 34 7.66 -2.70 -2.97
N LEU A 35 7.40 -3.59 -1.99
CA LEU A 35 6.75 -3.25 -0.74
C LEU A 35 7.82 -2.87 0.29
N LEU A 36 7.85 -1.62 0.71
CA LEU A 36 8.85 -1.09 1.65
C LEU A 36 8.24 -0.74 3.02
N TRP A 37 9.11 -0.33 3.95
CA TRP A 37 8.73 0.25 5.24
C TRP A 37 9.20 1.71 5.30
N GLN A 38 8.27 2.65 5.52
CA GLN A 38 8.58 4.08 5.71
C GLN A 38 9.45 4.68 4.58
N HIS A 39 9.24 4.25 3.33
CA HIS A 39 9.99 4.70 2.15
C HIS A 39 11.50 4.46 2.24
N ARG A 40 11.94 3.49 3.05
CA ARG A 40 13.36 3.26 3.37
C ARG A 40 13.69 1.77 3.38
N GLY A 41 14.98 1.49 3.24
CA GLY A 41 15.51 0.14 3.33
C GLY A 41 15.16 -0.74 2.13
N GLY A 42 15.30 -2.05 2.33
CA GLY A 42 14.94 -3.06 1.34
C GLY A 42 13.46 -3.49 1.44
N PRO A 43 13.00 -4.34 0.52
CA PRO A 43 11.66 -4.90 0.56
C PRO A 43 11.36 -5.64 1.87
N VAL A 44 10.15 -5.44 2.40
CA VAL A 44 9.63 -6.10 3.61
C VAL A 44 8.58 -7.16 3.29
N GLY A 45 8.41 -7.45 2.00
CA GLY A 45 7.45 -8.39 1.46
C GLY A 45 7.24 -8.17 -0.03
N VAL A 46 6.14 -8.70 -0.56
CA VAL A 46 5.84 -8.69 -1.99
C VAL A 46 4.41 -8.24 -2.25
N LEU A 47 4.20 -7.49 -3.34
CA LEU A 47 2.87 -7.21 -3.87
C LEU A 47 2.54 -8.21 -4.97
N SER A 48 1.40 -8.88 -4.85
CA SER A 48 0.89 -9.80 -5.86
C SER A 48 -0.05 -9.11 -6.84
N ALA A 49 -0.71 -8.03 -6.42
CA ALA A 49 -1.59 -7.23 -7.27
C ALA A 49 -1.45 -5.74 -6.96
N VAL A 50 -1.41 -4.94 -8.02
CA VAL A 50 -1.41 -3.47 -7.98
C VAL A 50 -2.26 -3.01 -9.15
N GLY A 51 -3.28 -2.20 -8.90
CA GLY A 51 -4.14 -1.72 -9.98
C GLY A 51 -5.20 -0.75 -9.49
N GLU A 52 -5.80 -0.02 -10.42
CA GLU A 52 -6.89 0.91 -10.10
C GLU A 52 -8.25 0.20 -10.04
N ASP A 53 -9.11 0.70 -9.16
CA ASP A 53 -10.56 0.50 -9.24
C ASP A 53 -11.29 1.86 -9.19
N ALA A 54 -12.61 1.86 -9.09
CA ALA A 54 -13.39 3.11 -9.02
C ALA A 54 -13.03 4.00 -7.81
N ARG A 55 -12.45 3.46 -6.75
CA ARG A 55 -12.09 4.16 -5.51
C ARG A 55 -10.65 4.68 -5.54
N GLY A 56 -9.70 3.90 -6.05
CA GLY A 56 -8.29 4.27 -5.94
C GLY A 56 -7.31 3.21 -6.46
N LEU A 57 -6.04 3.38 -6.09
CA LEU A 57 -4.99 2.39 -6.29
C LEU A 57 -5.10 1.30 -5.22
N ARG A 58 -5.66 0.16 -5.61
CA ARG A 58 -5.79 -1.05 -4.81
C ARG A 58 -4.51 -1.87 -4.90
N VAL A 59 -4.06 -2.37 -3.74
CA VAL A 59 -2.89 -3.25 -3.65
C VAL A 59 -3.19 -4.47 -2.80
N GLU A 60 -2.56 -5.59 -3.15
CA GLU A 60 -2.62 -6.84 -2.41
C GLU A 60 -1.23 -7.46 -2.34
N GLY A 61 -0.89 -8.09 -1.22
CA GLY A 61 0.43 -8.64 -1.03
C GLY A 61 0.62 -9.39 0.28
N VAL A 62 1.88 -9.73 0.56
CA VAL A 62 2.30 -10.42 1.77
C VAL A 62 3.42 -9.64 2.43
N ILE A 63 3.30 -9.45 3.75
CA ILE A 63 4.36 -8.92 4.62
C ILE A 63 5.18 -10.10 5.11
N GLU A 64 6.47 -10.08 4.81
CA GLU A 64 7.41 -11.16 5.13
C GLU A 64 8.24 -10.83 6.38
N ASP A 65 8.45 -9.54 6.67
CA ASP A 65 9.07 -9.11 7.93
C ASP A 65 8.16 -9.45 9.12
N PRO A 66 8.58 -10.32 10.06
CA PRO A 66 7.71 -10.78 11.14
C PRO A 66 7.30 -9.68 12.12
N GLY A 67 8.20 -8.72 12.39
CA GLY A 67 7.93 -7.63 13.34
C GLY A 67 6.89 -6.65 12.78
N LEU A 68 7.02 -6.33 11.49
CA LEU A 68 6.07 -5.47 10.78
C LEU A 68 4.72 -6.17 10.57
N ALA A 69 4.73 -7.45 10.21
CA ALA A 69 3.51 -8.25 10.09
C ALA A 69 2.71 -8.24 11.40
N ASP A 70 3.38 -8.43 12.53
CA ASP A 70 2.77 -8.40 13.85
C ASP A 70 2.31 -6.99 14.28
N ALA A 71 3.07 -5.94 13.91
CA ALA A 71 2.64 -4.54 14.09
C ALA A 71 1.37 -4.21 13.30
N VAL A 72 1.25 -4.71 12.06
CA VAL A 72 0.04 -4.55 11.24
C VAL A 72 -1.12 -5.34 11.82
N ARG A 73 -0.90 -6.60 12.20
CA ARG A 73 -1.91 -7.45 12.83
C ARG A 73 -2.51 -6.83 14.10
N ARG A 74 -1.70 -6.12 14.89
CA ARG A 74 -2.17 -5.37 16.09
C ARG A 74 -2.73 -3.99 15.81
N GLY A 75 -2.72 -3.53 14.55
CA GLY A 75 -3.17 -2.19 14.16
C GLY A 75 -2.22 -1.05 14.55
N ALA A 76 -1.00 -1.35 15.03
CA ALA A 76 0.01 -0.33 15.30
C ALA A 76 0.54 0.31 14.01
N VAL A 77 0.51 -0.43 12.90
CA VAL A 77 0.77 0.05 11.54
C VAL A 77 -0.42 -0.31 10.67
N ALA A 78 -1.06 0.67 10.06
CA ALA A 78 -2.19 0.42 9.15
C ALA A 78 -2.20 1.36 7.95
N GLY A 79 -1.18 2.21 7.80
CA GLY A 79 -1.06 3.15 6.68
C GLY A 79 -0.39 2.52 5.48
N LEU A 80 -0.85 2.92 4.30
CA LEU A 80 -0.16 2.72 3.04
C LEU A 80 0.23 4.08 2.46
N SER A 81 1.31 4.10 1.68
CA SER A 81 1.77 5.28 0.96
C SER A 81 2.43 4.86 -0.34
N VAL A 82 2.45 5.76 -1.31
CA VAL A 82 3.07 5.53 -2.62
C VAL A 82 4.29 6.41 -2.80
N GLY A 83 5.36 5.83 -3.34
CA GLY A 83 6.45 6.54 -3.96
C GLY A 83 6.25 6.51 -5.46
N TYR A 84 6.30 7.68 -6.11
CA TYR A 84 6.02 7.80 -7.53
C TYR A 84 6.82 8.93 -8.17
N ARG A 85 6.91 8.90 -9.51
CA ARG A 85 7.40 10.02 -10.32
C ARG A 85 6.23 10.62 -11.11
N PRO A 86 5.92 11.91 -10.97
CA PRO A 86 4.83 12.51 -11.74
C PRO A 86 5.22 12.60 -13.22
N VAL A 87 4.35 12.12 -14.10
CA VAL A 87 4.56 12.20 -15.56
C VAL A 87 3.66 13.25 -16.18
N THR A 88 2.41 13.31 -15.75
CA THR A 88 1.46 14.34 -16.19
C THR A 88 0.71 14.87 -14.99
N VAL A 89 0.74 16.20 -14.83
CA VAL A 89 0.09 16.89 -13.72
C VAL A 89 -0.72 18.07 -14.25
N ARG A 90 -1.85 18.35 -13.61
CA ARG A 90 -2.57 19.62 -13.79
C ARG A 90 -2.33 20.51 -12.59
N ARG A 91 -1.91 21.74 -12.84
CA ARG A 91 -1.68 22.76 -11.80
C ARG A 91 -2.89 23.69 -11.75
N GLY A 92 -3.39 23.95 -10.55
CA GLY A 92 -4.49 24.87 -10.29
C GLY A 92 -4.51 25.22 -8.80
N ALA A 93 -5.70 25.28 -8.20
CA ALA A 93 -5.84 25.43 -6.75
C ALA A 93 -5.15 24.30 -5.96
N ARG A 94 -5.03 23.12 -6.58
CA ARG A 94 -4.25 21.97 -6.10
C ARG A 94 -3.42 21.41 -7.26
N ARG A 95 -2.39 20.63 -6.93
CA ARG A 95 -1.66 19.84 -7.92
C ARG A 95 -2.38 18.51 -8.08
N GLU A 96 -2.86 18.24 -9.29
CA GLU A 96 -3.58 17.00 -9.62
C GLU A 96 -2.65 16.09 -10.41
N LEU A 97 -2.47 14.86 -9.92
CA LEU A 97 -1.70 13.82 -10.59
C LEU A 97 -2.62 13.13 -11.60
N LEU A 98 -2.30 13.25 -12.89
CA LEU A 98 -3.08 12.66 -13.99
C LEU A 98 -2.43 11.40 -14.53
N ARG A 99 -1.10 11.29 -14.41
CA ARG A 99 -0.32 10.08 -14.70
C ARG A 99 0.97 10.11 -13.90
N VAL A 100 1.33 8.98 -13.31
CA VAL A 100 2.56 8.80 -12.55
C VAL A 100 3.20 7.46 -12.89
N ASP A 101 4.53 7.40 -12.78
CA ASP A 101 5.24 6.13 -12.73
C ASP A 101 5.29 5.70 -11.26
N LEU A 102 4.63 4.60 -10.92
CA LEU A 102 4.69 4.04 -9.57
C LEU A 102 6.08 3.43 -9.35
N VAL A 103 6.73 3.79 -8.24
CA VAL A 103 8.09 3.33 -7.92
C VAL A 103 8.08 2.32 -6.78
N GLU A 104 7.26 2.55 -5.75
CA GLU A 104 7.13 1.67 -4.59
C GLU A 104 5.81 1.92 -3.86
N VAL A 105 5.42 0.94 -3.04
CA VAL A 105 4.38 1.10 -2.03
C VAL A 105 5.01 0.82 -0.67
N SER A 106 4.72 1.66 0.31
CA SER A 106 5.24 1.51 1.66
C SER A 106 4.12 1.26 2.66
N LEU A 107 4.37 0.34 3.59
CA LEU A 107 3.71 0.37 4.89
C LEU A 107 4.25 1.57 5.67
N VAL A 108 3.36 2.33 6.29
CA VAL A 108 3.72 3.54 7.05
C VAL A 108 2.86 3.66 8.31
N ALA A 109 3.46 4.18 9.39
CA ALA A 109 2.70 4.50 10.59
C ALA A 109 1.69 5.64 10.32
N VAL A 110 2.11 6.64 9.53
CA VAL A 110 1.32 7.84 9.27
C VAL A 110 1.35 8.17 7.77
N PRO A 111 0.29 7.85 7.02
CA PRO A 111 0.27 8.07 5.58
C PRO A 111 0.07 9.54 5.24
N MET A 112 0.64 9.96 4.10
CA MET A 112 0.38 11.28 3.52
C MET A 112 -1.09 11.45 3.20
N GLN A 113 -1.74 10.41 2.67
CA GLN A 113 -3.19 10.38 2.48
C GLN A 113 -3.86 9.58 3.60
N ARG A 114 -4.74 10.21 4.38
CA ARG A 114 -5.34 9.58 5.58
C ARG A 114 -6.15 8.30 5.30
N LEU A 115 -6.74 8.22 4.10
CA LEU A 115 -7.57 7.10 3.65
C LEU A 115 -6.75 5.97 3.01
N ALA A 116 -5.45 6.16 2.78
CA ALA A 116 -4.57 5.12 2.28
C ALA A 116 -4.22 4.16 3.41
N ARG A 117 -4.92 3.03 3.45
CA ARG A 117 -4.93 2.09 4.59
C ARG A 117 -4.93 0.65 4.13
N VAL A 118 -4.37 -0.21 4.97
CA VAL A 118 -4.64 -1.64 4.96
C VAL A 118 -6.07 -1.84 5.48
N ASP A 119 -6.91 -2.48 4.67
CA ASP A 119 -8.33 -2.68 4.97
C ASP A 119 -8.64 -4.15 5.30
N ILE A 120 -7.85 -5.09 4.77
CA ILE A 120 -7.99 -6.54 4.98
C ILE A 120 -6.65 -7.12 5.42
N ILE A 121 -6.68 -7.99 6.42
CA ILE A 121 -5.53 -8.80 6.85
C ILE A 121 -5.93 -10.27 6.96
N THR A 122 -5.06 -11.16 6.50
CA THR A 122 -5.26 -12.60 6.58
C THR A 122 -3.97 -13.25 7.13
N PRO A 123 -4.00 -13.79 8.36
CA PRO A 123 -2.88 -14.57 8.89
C PRO A 123 -2.58 -15.75 7.97
N LEU A 124 -1.32 -15.88 7.54
CA LEU A 124 -0.85 -17.05 6.81
C LEU A 124 -0.27 -18.02 7.84
N THR A 125 -0.94 -19.16 8.02
CA THR A 125 -0.45 -20.24 8.88
C THR A 125 0.43 -21.15 8.04
N THR A 126 1.64 -21.46 8.48
CA THR A 126 2.44 -22.51 7.81
C THR A 126 1.88 -23.89 8.18
N PRO A 127 1.95 -24.89 7.28
CA PRO A 127 1.41 -26.23 7.55
C PRO A 127 1.92 -26.89 8.85
N ALA A 128 3.10 -26.49 9.33
CA ALA A 128 3.69 -26.98 10.57
C ALA A 128 2.91 -26.58 11.85
N GLU A 129 2.18 -25.46 11.83
CA GLU A 129 1.42 -24.98 13.00
C GLU A 129 0.01 -25.60 13.08
N ALA A 130 -0.56 -26.06 11.96
CA ALA A 130 -1.87 -26.71 11.92
C ALA A 130 -1.88 -28.09 12.60
N GLY A 131 -0.73 -28.78 12.65
CA GLY A 131 -0.59 -30.09 13.31
C GLY A 131 -0.51 -30.03 14.84
N ALA A 132 -0.18 -28.87 15.42
CA ALA A 132 0.01 -28.72 16.87
C ALA A 132 -1.29 -28.39 17.64
N GLN A 133 -2.40 -28.09 16.95
CA GLN A 133 -3.71 -27.79 17.56
C GLN A 133 -4.65 -29.00 17.63
N LEU A 134 -4.21 -30.17 17.15
CA LEU A 134 -4.98 -31.43 17.18
C LEU A 134 -4.40 -32.48 18.16
N GLY A 135 -3.54 -32.05 19.09
CA GLY A 135 -2.91 -32.91 20.11
C GLY A 135 -3.40 -32.63 21.51
#